data_AF-A0A255SWP1-F1
#
_entry.id   AF-A0A255SWP1-F1
#
_cell.length_a   1.000
_cell.length_b   1.000
_cell.length_c   1.000
_cell.angle_alpha   90.00
_cell.angle_beta   90.00
_cell.angle_gamma   90.00
#
_symmetry.space_group_name_H-M   'P 1'
#
loop_
_entity.id
_entity.type
_entity.pdbx_description
1 polymer ?
#
loop_
_entity_poly.entity_id
_entity_poly.type
_entity_poly.pdbx_seq_one_letter_code
_entity_poly.pdbx_strand_id
1 'polypeptide(L)'
;MFVPAHNQKLLDSSVRRDADVLLLDIEDSVPLCDKQQARDNIKAFVKRDDLNGKLIFPRVNDRESGELLKDLYQLTIEGVTGFMYPKATKGEDIYFLGKLLETIEYEKHIQIGTFKIIPLIETAGAIVNIKEICTACHRVCAVTFGCEDYVTDLRGKHDPDGNSIFFARNEIVNAARATGVIPIDTVHIKVHDLEDLEKNLKVAKNLGFEGMLILNPKELPLCHQYFSPSEEEVAWATEMVELADEAVREGKGVAVKEGKFIGPPMVKMAKNIMAKHNQIEARK
;
A
#
# COMPACT_ATOMS: atom_id res chain seq x y z
N MET A 1 -2.96 -1.94 -7.72
CA MET A 1 -4.16 -2.04 -8.60
C MET A 1 -4.78 -3.41 -8.45
N PHE A 2 -6.08 -3.49 -8.16
CA PHE A 2 -6.84 -4.74 -8.08
C PHE A 2 -7.00 -5.38 -9.45
N VAL A 3 -6.83 -6.70 -9.51
CA VAL A 3 -7.06 -7.53 -10.69
C VAL A 3 -7.71 -8.83 -10.26
N PRO A 4 -8.99 -9.07 -10.60
CA PRO A 4 -9.65 -10.34 -10.30
C PRO A 4 -8.91 -11.52 -10.95
N ALA A 5 -8.35 -12.41 -10.14
CA ALA A 5 -7.44 -13.43 -10.63
C ALA A 5 -8.11 -14.57 -11.41
N HIS A 6 -9.43 -14.76 -11.26
CA HIS A 6 -10.18 -15.71 -12.09
C HIS A 6 -10.33 -15.23 -13.55
N ASN A 7 -10.15 -13.93 -13.82
CA ASN A 7 -10.36 -13.35 -15.14
C ASN A 7 -9.03 -13.21 -15.92
N GLN A 8 -8.76 -14.17 -16.80
CA GLN A 8 -7.53 -14.22 -17.59
C GLN A 8 -7.30 -12.95 -18.43
N LYS A 9 -8.36 -12.38 -19.02
CA LYS A 9 -8.24 -11.16 -19.85
C LYS A 9 -7.76 -9.97 -19.03
N LEU A 10 -8.24 -9.84 -17.79
CA LEU A 10 -7.82 -8.76 -16.89
C LEU A 10 -6.37 -8.96 -16.45
N LEU A 11 -5.98 -10.18 -16.08
CA LEU A 11 -4.58 -10.53 -15.80
C LEU A 11 -3.66 -10.16 -16.97
N ASP A 12 -3.95 -10.62 -18.19
CA ASP A 12 -3.13 -10.35 -19.36
C ASP A 12 -3.02 -8.86 -19.70
N SER A 13 -4.09 -8.10 -19.45
CA SER A 13 -4.09 -6.66 -19.66
C SER A 13 -3.34 -5.89 -18.57
N SER A 14 -3.23 -6.45 -17.36
CA SER A 14 -2.64 -5.80 -16.19
C SER A 14 -1.13 -5.62 -16.31
N VAL A 15 -0.46 -6.51 -17.05
CA VAL A 15 1.00 -6.47 -17.28
C VAL A 15 1.43 -5.16 -17.93
N ARG A 16 0.60 -4.64 -18.87
CA ARG A 16 0.88 -3.40 -19.59
C ARG A 16 0.46 -2.14 -18.83
N ARG A 17 -0.09 -2.27 -17.62
CA ARG A 17 -0.52 -1.10 -16.83
C ARG A 17 0.65 -0.60 -16.01
N ASP A 18 0.77 0.71 -15.93
CA ASP A 18 1.76 1.38 -15.09
C ASP A 18 1.29 1.38 -13.64
N ALA A 19 1.21 0.19 -13.03
CA ALA A 19 0.95 0.02 -11.60
C ALA A 19 2.21 -0.52 -10.93
N ASP A 20 2.62 0.10 -9.82
CA ASP A 20 3.73 -0.35 -8.97
C ASP A 20 3.49 -1.74 -8.36
N VAL A 21 2.23 -1.99 -7.98
CA VAL A 21 1.79 -3.23 -7.33
C VAL A 21 0.56 -3.76 -8.05
N LEU A 22 0.63 -5.04 -8.46
CA LEU A 22 -0.52 -5.80 -8.90
C LEU A 22 -1.08 -6.58 -7.71
N LEU A 23 -2.32 -6.28 -7.38
CA LEU A 23 -3.06 -6.95 -6.33
C LEU A 23 -4.00 -7.96 -6.98
N LEU A 24 -3.60 -9.21 -6.96
CA LEU A 24 -4.33 -10.29 -7.63
C LEU A 24 -5.39 -10.83 -6.69
N ASP A 25 -6.65 -10.48 -6.94
CA ASP A 25 -7.72 -10.75 -5.99
C ASP A 25 -8.24 -12.18 -6.11
N ILE A 26 -8.37 -12.87 -4.98
CA ILE A 26 -8.94 -14.21 -4.81
C ILE A 26 -10.08 -14.19 -3.76
N GLU A 27 -10.38 -13.02 -3.20
CA GLU A 27 -11.41 -12.83 -2.18
C GLU A 27 -12.74 -12.38 -2.83
N ASP A 28 -13.19 -11.14 -2.63
CA ASP A 28 -14.57 -10.72 -2.90
C ASP A 28 -14.90 -10.69 -4.39
N SER A 29 -13.95 -10.34 -5.26
CA SER A 29 -14.20 -10.30 -6.70
C SER A 29 -14.23 -11.69 -7.34
N VAL A 30 -13.99 -12.76 -6.59
CA VAL A 30 -13.89 -14.13 -7.10
C VAL A 30 -15.01 -15.01 -6.54
N PRO A 31 -15.90 -15.53 -7.39
CA PRO A 31 -16.91 -16.51 -6.98
C PRO A 31 -16.28 -17.73 -6.31
N LEU A 32 -16.96 -18.32 -5.33
CA LEU A 32 -16.45 -19.46 -4.57
C LEU A 32 -15.99 -20.63 -5.46
N CYS A 33 -16.75 -20.95 -6.52
CA CYS A 33 -16.41 -22.02 -7.46
C CYS A 33 -15.12 -21.74 -8.26
N ASP A 34 -14.73 -20.47 -8.38
CA ASP A 34 -13.61 -20.04 -9.21
C ASP A 34 -12.34 -19.77 -8.40
N LYS A 35 -12.38 -19.89 -7.05
CA LYS A 35 -11.20 -19.61 -6.20
C LYS A 35 -10.01 -20.51 -6.52
N GLN A 36 -10.24 -21.78 -6.84
CA GLN A 36 -9.16 -22.66 -7.28
C GLN A 36 -8.59 -22.23 -8.64
N GLN A 37 -9.45 -21.91 -9.61
CA GLN A 37 -9.02 -21.39 -10.91
C GLN A 37 -8.20 -20.09 -10.77
N ALA A 38 -8.61 -19.19 -9.88
CA ALA A 38 -7.88 -17.97 -9.57
C ALA A 38 -6.47 -18.24 -9.03
N ARG A 39 -6.28 -19.22 -8.12
CA ARG A 39 -4.94 -19.63 -7.67
C ARG A 39 -4.10 -20.15 -8.81
N ASP A 40 -4.67 -21.02 -9.65
CA ASP A 40 -3.93 -21.63 -10.76
C ASP A 40 -3.53 -20.59 -11.82
N ASN A 41 -4.40 -19.61 -12.07
CA ASN A 41 -4.08 -18.46 -12.91
C ASN A 41 -2.92 -17.65 -12.33
N ILE A 42 -2.90 -17.38 -11.02
CA ILE A 42 -1.78 -16.66 -10.38
C ILE A 42 -0.48 -17.45 -10.53
N LYS A 43 -0.47 -18.77 -10.28
CA LYS A 43 0.72 -19.61 -10.46
C LYS A 43 1.28 -19.54 -11.88
N ALA A 44 0.41 -19.44 -12.89
CA ALA A 44 0.83 -19.26 -14.28
C ALA A 44 1.31 -17.82 -14.54
N PHE A 45 0.60 -16.84 -13.99
CA PHE A 45 0.87 -15.42 -14.19
C PHE A 45 2.23 -14.98 -13.63
N VAL A 46 2.62 -15.44 -12.44
CA VAL A 46 3.89 -15.05 -11.81
C VAL A 46 5.13 -15.59 -12.52
N LYS A 47 4.96 -16.56 -13.44
CA LYS A 47 6.05 -17.14 -14.24
C LYS A 47 6.31 -16.39 -15.54
N ARG A 48 5.60 -15.30 -15.80
CA ARG A 48 5.74 -14.52 -17.02
C ARG A 48 7.00 -13.67 -16.97
N ASP A 49 7.75 -13.66 -18.07
CA ASP A 49 8.97 -12.86 -18.19
C ASP A 49 8.69 -11.36 -18.45
N ASP A 50 7.46 -11.02 -18.88
CA ASP A 50 7.05 -9.66 -19.25
C ASP A 50 6.51 -8.82 -18.07
N LEU A 51 6.66 -9.31 -16.83
CA LEU A 51 6.20 -8.61 -15.62
C LEU A 51 7.02 -7.36 -15.27
N ASN A 52 8.22 -7.19 -15.85
CA ASN A 52 9.05 -5.99 -15.70
C ASN A 52 9.22 -5.51 -14.25
N GLY A 53 9.48 -6.44 -13.32
CA GLY A 53 9.72 -6.12 -11.91
C GLY A 53 8.48 -5.72 -11.10
N LYS A 54 7.26 -5.89 -11.64
CA LYS A 54 6.02 -5.64 -10.89
C LYS A 54 5.95 -6.49 -9.63
N LEU A 55 5.61 -5.83 -8.53
CA LEU A 55 5.36 -6.51 -7.26
C LEU A 55 3.96 -7.14 -7.28
N ILE A 56 3.87 -8.40 -6.88
CA ILE A 56 2.64 -9.19 -6.94
C ILE A 56 2.21 -9.53 -5.52
N PHE A 57 1.03 -9.05 -5.15
CA PHE A 57 0.41 -9.31 -3.85
C PHE A 57 -0.98 -9.92 -4.05
N PRO A 58 -1.12 -11.25 -3.99
CA PRO A 58 -2.45 -11.83 -3.96
C PRO A 58 -3.21 -11.37 -2.72
N ARG A 59 -4.46 -10.91 -2.88
CA ARG A 59 -5.39 -10.74 -1.77
C ARG A 59 -6.02 -12.09 -1.49
N VAL A 60 -5.60 -12.69 -0.38
CA VAL A 60 -6.07 -14.01 0.04
C VAL A 60 -7.45 -13.89 0.68
N ASN A 61 -8.13 -15.01 0.86
CA ASN A 61 -9.39 -15.04 1.59
C ASN A 61 -9.18 -14.86 3.10
N ASP A 62 -10.19 -14.35 3.80
CA ASP A 62 -10.18 -14.28 5.26
C ASP A 62 -10.16 -15.68 5.90
N ARG A 63 -9.82 -15.74 7.20
CA ARG A 63 -9.68 -17.00 7.95
C ARG A 63 -10.98 -17.79 8.13
N GLU A 64 -12.14 -17.16 8.01
CA GLU A 64 -13.46 -17.78 8.22
C GLU A 64 -13.98 -18.42 6.92
N SER A 65 -13.42 -18.03 5.77
CA SER A 65 -13.79 -18.55 4.44
C SER A 65 -13.57 -20.06 4.22
N GLY A 66 -12.67 -20.69 4.98
CA GLY A 66 -12.17 -22.04 4.70
C GLY A 66 -11.18 -22.15 3.53
N GLU A 67 -10.82 -21.03 2.89
CA GLU A 67 -9.94 -21.00 1.70
C GLU A 67 -8.54 -20.44 1.99
N LEU A 68 -8.35 -19.67 3.07
CA LEU A 68 -7.09 -19.02 3.43
C LEU A 68 -5.88 -19.97 3.38
N LEU A 69 -5.97 -21.13 4.02
CA LEU A 69 -4.84 -22.07 4.06
C LEU A 69 -4.49 -22.56 2.66
N LYS A 70 -5.49 -22.82 1.80
CA LYS A 70 -5.26 -23.24 0.41
C LYS A 70 -4.61 -22.12 -0.39
N ASP A 71 -5.02 -20.87 -0.17
CA ASP A 71 -4.42 -19.70 -0.83
C ASP A 71 -2.93 -19.59 -0.49
N LEU A 72 -2.58 -19.57 0.80
CA LEU A 72 -1.19 -19.47 1.23
C LEU A 72 -0.36 -20.65 0.74
N TYR A 73 -0.81 -21.89 0.98
CA TYR A 73 -0.03 -23.06 0.61
C TYR A 73 0.23 -23.14 -0.89
N GLN A 74 -0.72 -22.70 -1.72
CA GLN A 74 -0.56 -22.78 -3.18
C GLN A 74 0.22 -21.59 -3.75
N LEU A 75 0.24 -20.44 -3.08
CA LEU A 75 0.77 -19.18 -3.60
C LEU A 75 2.02 -18.66 -2.89
N THR A 76 2.47 -19.31 -1.81
CA THR A 76 3.82 -19.14 -1.26
C THR A 76 4.82 -19.80 -2.23
N ILE A 77 5.09 -19.12 -3.34
CA ILE A 77 5.91 -19.57 -4.47
C ILE A 77 6.76 -18.41 -5.00
N GLU A 78 7.80 -18.71 -5.77
CA GLU A 78 8.62 -17.70 -6.45
C GLU A 78 7.77 -16.81 -7.38
N GLY A 79 8.12 -15.53 -7.44
CA GLY A 79 7.40 -14.50 -8.20
C GLY A 79 6.28 -13.78 -7.42
N VAL A 80 5.80 -14.35 -6.31
CA VAL A 80 4.90 -13.63 -5.37
C VAL A 80 5.74 -12.83 -4.37
N THR A 81 5.43 -11.54 -4.21
CA THR A 81 6.14 -10.65 -3.28
C THR A 81 5.64 -10.79 -1.83
N GLY A 82 4.34 -11.03 -1.68
CA GLY A 82 3.68 -11.10 -0.38
C GLY A 82 2.19 -11.25 -0.55
N PHE A 83 1.45 -11.05 0.54
CA PHE A 83 0.00 -11.23 0.56
C PHE A 83 -0.68 -10.02 1.16
N MET A 84 -1.80 -9.61 0.57
CA MET A 84 -2.76 -8.76 1.27
C MET A 84 -3.67 -9.65 2.10
N TYR A 85 -3.84 -9.31 3.37
CA TYR A 85 -4.70 -10.02 4.30
C TYR A 85 -5.93 -9.19 4.65
N PRO A 86 -7.14 -9.62 4.23
CA PRO A 86 -8.38 -8.92 4.51
C PRO A 86 -8.85 -9.14 5.96
N LYS A 87 -9.75 -8.28 6.40
CA LYS A 87 -10.52 -8.31 7.64
C LYS A 87 -9.64 -8.50 8.87
N ALA A 88 -8.46 -7.87 8.85
CA ALA A 88 -7.61 -7.81 10.02
C ALA A 88 -8.30 -6.95 11.10
N THR A 89 -8.47 -7.49 12.30
CA THR A 89 -9.15 -6.79 13.41
C THR A 89 -8.21 -6.46 14.56
N LYS A 90 -7.17 -7.27 14.76
CA LYS A 90 -6.17 -7.14 15.83
C LYS A 90 -4.78 -7.60 15.40
N GLY A 91 -3.77 -7.30 16.21
CA GLY A 91 -2.40 -7.75 15.98
C GLY A 91 -2.25 -9.27 15.91
N GLU A 92 -3.03 -10.04 16.67
CA GLU A 92 -2.97 -11.51 16.67
C GLU A 92 -3.32 -12.12 15.31
N ASP A 93 -4.18 -11.46 14.54
CA ASP A 93 -4.57 -11.92 13.20
C ASP A 93 -3.36 -11.93 12.25
N ILE A 94 -2.55 -10.87 12.34
CA ILE A 94 -1.34 -10.71 11.52
C ILE A 94 -0.22 -11.61 12.03
N TYR A 95 -0.09 -11.75 13.36
CA TYR A 95 0.87 -12.68 13.94
C TYR A 95 0.59 -14.12 13.50
N PHE A 96 -0.68 -14.54 13.55
CA PHE A 96 -1.13 -15.84 13.07
C PHE A 96 -0.74 -16.07 11.61
N LEU A 97 -1.05 -15.11 10.72
CA LEU A 97 -0.66 -15.21 9.31
C LEU A 97 0.85 -15.29 9.13
N GLY A 98 1.61 -14.52 9.90
CA GLY A 98 3.06 -14.55 9.91
C GLY A 98 3.62 -15.94 10.24
N LYS A 99 3.05 -16.62 11.26
CA LYS A 99 3.46 -17.98 11.65
C LYS A 99 3.06 -19.06 10.65
N LEU A 100 1.91 -18.92 10.01
CA LEU A 100 1.55 -19.80 8.88
C LEU A 100 2.56 -19.67 7.74
N LEU A 101 2.91 -18.44 7.36
CA LEU A 101 3.91 -18.21 6.31
C LEU A 101 5.29 -18.75 6.69
N GLU A 102 5.76 -18.56 7.93
CA GLU A 102 7.03 -19.14 8.40
C GLU A 102 7.03 -20.68 8.26
N THR A 103 5.91 -21.33 8.60
CA THR A 103 5.77 -22.79 8.52
C THR A 103 5.82 -23.28 7.07
N ILE A 104 5.07 -22.62 6.18
CA ILE A 104 5.03 -22.97 4.75
C ILE A 104 6.36 -22.69 4.06
N GLU A 105 7.02 -21.56 4.38
CA GLU A 105 8.36 -21.25 3.87
C GLU A 105 9.37 -22.32 4.29
N TYR A 106 9.38 -22.73 5.57
CA TYR A 106 10.26 -23.77 6.06
C TYR A 106 10.04 -25.10 5.33
N GLU A 107 8.79 -25.53 5.18
CA GLU A 107 8.44 -26.78 4.48
C GLU A 107 8.85 -26.75 3.01
N LYS A 108 8.67 -25.60 2.34
CA LYS A 108 9.02 -25.42 0.93
C LYS A 108 10.50 -25.10 0.70
N HIS A 109 11.32 -25.10 1.76
CA HIS A 109 12.73 -24.71 1.71
C HIS A 109 12.96 -23.29 1.15
N ILE A 110 12.02 -22.39 1.41
CA ILE A 110 12.14 -20.95 1.11
C ILE A 110 12.70 -20.25 2.35
N GLN A 111 13.56 -19.24 2.15
CA GLN A 111 14.11 -18.47 3.26
C GLN A 111 12.98 -17.87 4.11
N ILE A 112 13.07 -18.06 5.43
CA ILE A 112 12.08 -17.51 6.35
C ILE A 112 12.10 -15.97 6.29
N GLY A 113 10.93 -15.36 6.14
CA GLY A 113 10.77 -13.89 6.06
C GLY A 113 10.70 -13.35 4.63
N THR A 114 10.66 -14.23 3.62
CA THR A 114 10.60 -13.88 2.21
C THR A 114 9.33 -13.10 1.87
N PHE A 115 8.16 -13.65 2.20
CA PHE A 115 6.89 -13.06 1.82
C PHE A 115 6.44 -11.97 2.79
N LYS A 116 6.07 -10.80 2.24
CA LYS A 116 5.55 -9.65 3.00
C LYS A 116 4.05 -9.73 3.24
N ILE A 117 3.56 -8.93 4.17
CA ILE A 117 2.13 -8.85 4.53
C ILE A 117 1.67 -7.40 4.37
N ILE A 118 0.48 -7.23 3.78
CA ILE A 118 -0.25 -5.97 3.73
C ILE A 118 -1.61 -6.19 4.40
N PRO A 119 -1.81 -5.79 5.67
CA PRO A 119 -3.11 -5.81 6.29
C PRO A 119 -4.08 -4.83 5.60
N LEU A 120 -5.32 -5.28 5.37
CA LEU A 120 -6.43 -4.42 4.99
C LEU A 120 -7.23 -4.06 6.24
N ILE A 121 -7.32 -2.77 6.51
CA ILE A 121 -7.95 -2.16 7.67
C ILE A 121 -9.35 -1.75 7.25
N GLU A 122 -10.34 -2.55 7.64
CA GLU A 122 -11.68 -2.44 7.07
C GLU A 122 -12.80 -2.69 8.10
N THR A 123 -12.45 -2.61 9.39
CA THR A 123 -13.42 -2.70 10.50
C THR A 123 -13.11 -1.63 11.55
N ALA A 124 -14.11 -1.23 12.33
CA ALA A 124 -13.93 -0.29 13.43
C ALA A 124 -12.94 -0.84 14.48
N GLY A 125 -12.97 -2.15 14.73
CA GLY A 125 -11.99 -2.82 15.60
C GLY A 125 -10.56 -2.68 15.08
N ALA A 126 -10.35 -2.78 13.77
CA ALA A 126 -9.03 -2.63 13.16
C ALA A 126 -8.45 -1.22 13.36
N ILE A 127 -9.28 -0.18 13.27
CA ILE A 127 -8.86 1.20 13.53
C ILE A 127 -8.40 1.37 14.98
N VAL A 128 -9.12 0.80 15.96
CA VAL A 128 -8.72 0.87 17.37
C VAL A 128 -7.40 0.14 17.63
N ASN A 129 -7.14 -0.97 16.93
CA ASN A 129 -5.97 -1.83 17.15
C ASN A 129 -4.84 -1.60 16.12
N ILE A 130 -4.89 -0.53 15.32
CA ILE A 130 -4.02 -0.36 14.14
C ILE A 130 -2.53 -0.42 14.47
N LYS A 131 -2.12 0.12 15.61
CA LYS A 131 -0.72 0.09 16.05
C LYS A 131 -0.24 -1.33 16.33
N GLU A 132 -1.10 -2.16 16.94
CA GLU A 132 -0.80 -3.57 17.18
C GLU A 132 -0.72 -4.34 15.87
N ILE A 133 -1.64 -4.07 14.93
CA ILE A 133 -1.62 -4.65 13.59
C ILE A 133 -0.31 -4.33 12.87
N CYS A 134 0.14 -3.07 12.89
CA CYS A 134 1.39 -2.65 12.27
C CYS A 134 2.64 -3.28 12.88
N THR A 135 2.62 -3.58 14.19
CA THR A 135 3.80 -4.09 14.93
C THR A 135 3.78 -5.60 15.16
N ALA A 136 2.68 -6.28 14.81
CA ALA A 136 2.48 -7.70 15.06
C ALA A 136 3.52 -8.60 14.39
N CYS A 137 4.05 -8.19 13.24
CA CYS A 137 4.96 -9.01 12.46
C CYS A 137 5.93 -8.15 11.62
N HIS A 138 7.21 -8.52 11.61
CA HIS A 138 8.26 -7.87 10.81
C HIS A 138 8.03 -7.97 9.28
N ARG A 139 7.07 -8.80 8.84
CA ARG A 139 6.66 -8.92 7.44
C ARG A 139 5.75 -7.80 6.99
N VAL A 140 5.12 -7.06 7.91
CA VAL A 140 4.22 -5.96 7.58
C VAL A 140 5.01 -4.84 6.93
N CYS A 141 4.78 -4.62 5.63
CA CYS A 141 5.48 -3.58 4.87
C CYS A 141 4.59 -2.37 4.56
N ALA A 142 3.28 -2.59 4.47
CA ALA A 142 2.28 -1.55 4.25
C ALA A 142 0.98 -1.92 4.97
N VAL A 143 0.13 -0.93 5.20
CA VAL A 143 -1.28 -1.12 5.59
C VAL A 143 -2.17 -0.38 4.60
N THR A 144 -3.35 -0.94 4.36
CA THR A 144 -4.32 -0.40 3.38
C THR A 144 -5.65 -0.13 4.05
N PHE A 145 -6.39 0.86 3.56
CA PHE A 145 -7.72 1.19 4.11
C PHE A 145 -8.84 0.66 3.22
N GLY A 146 -9.69 -0.23 3.76
CA GLY A 146 -10.92 -0.72 3.12
C GLY A 146 -12.11 0.11 3.57
N CYS A 147 -12.36 1.24 2.91
CA CYS A 147 -13.32 2.25 3.37
C CYS A 147 -14.78 1.76 3.40
N GLU A 148 -15.24 1.08 2.34
CA GLU A 148 -16.66 0.70 2.23
C GLU A 148 -17.06 -0.33 3.29
N ASP A 149 -16.20 -1.33 3.51
CA ASP A 149 -16.39 -2.33 4.55
C ASP A 149 -16.27 -1.72 5.96
N TYR A 150 -15.33 -0.79 6.16
CA TYR A 150 -15.20 -0.03 7.41
C TYR A 150 -16.46 0.77 7.74
N VAL A 151 -17.00 1.52 6.78
CA VAL A 151 -18.22 2.32 6.97
C VAL A 151 -19.41 1.41 7.26
N THR A 152 -19.48 0.26 6.61
CA THR A 152 -20.52 -0.75 6.83
C THR A 152 -20.44 -1.33 8.25
N ASP A 153 -19.25 -1.73 8.70
CA ASP A 153 -19.00 -2.25 10.05
C ASP A 153 -19.31 -1.19 11.13
N LEU A 154 -18.93 0.07 10.89
CA LEU A 154 -19.27 1.22 11.73
C LEU A 154 -20.78 1.52 11.76
N ARG A 155 -21.56 0.96 10.82
CA ARG A 155 -22.97 1.31 10.56
C ARG A 155 -23.16 2.80 10.25
N GLY A 156 -22.16 3.37 9.59
CA GLY A 156 -22.10 4.77 9.20
C GLY A 156 -22.69 5.02 7.82
N LYS A 157 -22.37 6.19 7.26
CA LYS A 157 -22.63 6.55 5.85
C LYS A 157 -21.38 7.18 5.29
N HIS A 158 -21.00 6.78 4.09
CA HIS A 158 -19.92 7.41 3.34
C HIS A 158 -20.45 8.74 2.79
N ASP A 159 -20.11 9.83 3.46
CA ASP A 159 -20.51 11.17 3.03
C ASP A 159 -19.62 11.68 1.89
N PRO A 160 -20.15 12.50 0.96
CA PRO A 160 -19.39 13.04 -0.16
C PRO A 160 -18.17 13.88 0.22
N ASP A 161 -18.18 14.48 1.42
CA ASP A 161 -17.09 15.32 1.91
C ASP A 161 -15.98 14.49 2.59
N GLY A 162 -16.19 13.18 2.78
CA GLY A 162 -15.22 12.27 3.40
C GLY A 162 -15.04 12.46 4.90
N ASN A 163 -15.94 13.19 5.59
CA ASN A 163 -15.83 13.46 7.02
C ASN A 163 -15.96 12.18 7.87
N SER A 164 -16.85 11.28 7.46
CA SER A 164 -17.12 9.99 8.11
C SER A 164 -15.89 9.07 8.19
N ILE A 165 -14.95 9.22 7.25
CA ILE A 165 -13.76 8.38 7.14
C ILE A 165 -12.48 9.13 7.52
N PHE A 166 -12.58 10.43 7.80
CA PHE A 166 -11.43 11.29 8.06
C PHE A 166 -10.66 10.87 9.30
N PHE A 167 -11.35 10.51 10.38
CA PHE A 167 -10.71 10.00 11.60
C PHE A 167 -9.94 8.70 11.32
N ALA A 168 -10.57 7.73 10.64
CA ALA A 168 -9.95 6.46 10.30
C ALA A 168 -8.67 6.65 9.46
N ARG A 169 -8.74 7.51 8.42
CA ARG A 169 -7.57 7.85 7.59
C ARG A 169 -6.42 8.44 8.40
N ASN A 170 -6.71 9.39 9.30
CA ASN A 170 -5.68 9.97 10.17
C ASN A 170 -5.05 8.93 11.10
N GLU A 171 -5.87 8.09 11.72
CA GLU A 171 -5.40 7.07 12.65
C GLU A 171 -4.51 6.04 11.96
N ILE A 172 -4.88 5.61 10.74
CA ILE A 172 -4.05 4.73 9.91
C ILE A 172 -2.70 5.36 9.60
N VAL A 173 -2.67 6.61 9.13
CA VAL A 173 -1.39 7.27 8.80
C VAL A 173 -0.51 7.43 10.04
N ASN A 174 -1.07 7.90 11.16
CA ASN A 174 -0.33 8.10 12.40
C ASN A 174 0.31 6.79 12.88
N ALA A 175 -0.46 5.70 12.93
CA ALA A 175 0.03 4.41 13.38
C ALA A 175 1.06 3.80 12.42
N ALA A 176 0.83 3.87 11.11
CA ALA A 176 1.76 3.37 10.10
C ALA A 176 3.10 4.12 10.16
N ARG A 177 3.06 5.46 10.16
CA ARG A 177 4.28 6.30 10.23
C ARG A 177 5.02 6.13 11.56
N ALA A 178 4.31 5.97 12.68
CA ALA A 178 4.92 5.71 13.99
C ALA A 178 5.68 4.37 14.06
N THR A 179 5.37 3.45 13.16
CA THR A 179 5.91 2.08 13.16
C THR A 179 6.78 1.78 11.93
N GLY A 180 6.99 2.77 11.05
CA GLY A 180 7.78 2.61 9.82
C GLY A 180 7.07 1.83 8.72
N VAL A 181 5.75 1.61 8.84
CA VAL A 181 4.91 0.93 7.84
C VAL A 181 4.37 1.95 6.84
N ILE A 182 4.21 1.55 5.57
CA ILE A 182 3.72 2.43 4.50
C ILE A 182 2.18 2.51 4.56
N PRO A 183 1.57 3.69 4.77
CA PRO A 183 0.12 3.84 4.67
C PRO A 183 -0.32 3.98 3.20
N ILE A 184 -1.23 3.13 2.76
CA ILE A 184 -1.85 3.14 1.44
C ILE A 184 -3.36 3.41 1.60
N ASP A 185 -3.84 4.36 0.83
CA ASP A 185 -5.20 4.88 0.98
C ASP A 185 -6.26 3.99 0.27
N THR A 186 -7.53 4.28 0.53
CA THR A 186 -8.68 3.50 0.04
C THR A 186 -8.92 3.62 -1.47
N VAL A 187 -9.72 2.70 -2.01
CA VAL A 187 -10.27 2.77 -3.37
C VAL A 187 -11.20 3.96 -3.58
N HIS A 188 -11.32 4.41 -4.83
CA HIS A 188 -12.34 5.37 -5.25
C HIS A 188 -13.45 4.67 -6.03
N ILE A 189 -14.66 4.65 -5.45
CA ILE A 189 -15.78 3.87 -5.99
C ILE A 189 -16.34 4.45 -7.30
N LYS A 190 -16.22 5.77 -7.53
CA LYS A 190 -16.70 6.43 -8.75
C LYS A 190 -15.60 6.43 -9.81
N VAL A 191 -15.22 5.25 -10.30
CA VAL A 191 -14.07 4.98 -11.20
C VAL A 191 -13.98 5.81 -12.51
N HIS A 192 -14.96 6.65 -12.82
CA HIS A 192 -14.97 7.55 -13.99
C HIS A 192 -14.95 9.03 -13.63
N ASP A 193 -15.13 9.36 -12.34
CA ASP A 193 -15.15 10.72 -11.81
C ASP A 193 -13.75 11.13 -11.36
N LEU A 194 -12.91 11.52 -12.32
CA LEU A 194 -11.51 11.89 -12.04
C LEU A 194 -11.40 13.20 -11.24
N GLU A 195 -12.41 14.06 -11.26
CA GLU A 195 -12.44 15.29 -10.46
C GLU A 195 -12.64 14.98 -8.98
N ASP A 196 -13.57 14.06 -8.67
CA ASP A 196 -13.79 13.55 -7.31
C ASP A 196 -12.57 12.76 -6.80
N LEU A 197 -11.94 11.97 -7.68
CA LEU A 197 -10.68 11.30 -7.37
C LEU A 197 -9.59 12.32 -7.02
N GLU A 198 -9.42 13.39 -7.80
CA GLU A 198 -8.39 14.40 -7.54
C GLU A 198 -8.56 15.06 -6.17
N LYS A 199 -9.80 15.39 -5.78
CA LYS A 199 -10.10 15.93 -4.44
C LYS A 199 -9.65 14.96 -3.35
N ASN A 200 -9.95 13.68 -3.51
CA ASN A 200 -9.55 12.64 -2.57
C ASN A 200 -8.02 12.46 -2.49
N LEU A 201 -7.33 12.51 -3.62
CA LEU A 201 -5.87 12.40 -3.70
C LEU A 201 -5.17 13.57 -3.00
N LYS A 202 -5.67 14.80 -3.15
CA LYS A 202 -5.16 15.98 -2.43
C LYS A 202 -5.24 15.78 -0.91
N VAL A 203 -6.38 15.30 -0.42
CA VAL A 203 -6.57 15.00 1.00
C VAL A 203 -5.61 13.87 1.44
N ALA A 204 -5.54 12.78 0.69
CA ALA A 204 -4.67 11.64 0.99
C ALA A 204 -3.19 12.04 1.11
N LYS A 205 -2.69 12.82 0.14
CA LYS A 205 -1.32 13.35 0.13
C LYS A 205 -1.07 14.23 1.38
N ASN A 206 -2.01 15.12 1.69
CA ASN A 206 -1.89 16.02 2.85
C ASN A 206 -1.90 15.28 4.19
N LEU A 207 -2.66 14.18 4.29
CA LEU A 207 -2.67 13.35 5.48
C LEU A 207 -1.37 12.56 5.66
N GLY A 208 -0.65 12.26 4.57
CA GLY A 208 0.64 11.57 4.59
C GLY A 208 0.60 10.14 4.07
N PHE A 209 -0.45 9.76 3.33
CA PHE A 209 -0.49 8.51 2.56
C PHE A 209 0.60 8.48 1.49
N GLU A 210 1.07 7.29 1.15
CA GLU A 210 2.15 7.11 0.17
C GLU A 210 1.69 6.60 -1.20
N GLY A 211 0.45 6.13 -1.27
CA GLY A 211 -0.22 5.63 -2.45
C GLY A 211 -1.69 5.38 -2.16
N MET A 212 -2.39 4.78 -3.12
CA MET A 212 -3.82 4.50 -3.06
C MET A 212 -4.12 3.16 -3.73
N LEU A 213 -5.15 2.46 -3.25
CA LEU A 213 -5.72 1.30 -3.91
C LEU A 213 -6.44 1.69 -5.21
N ILE A 214 -6.12 1.03 -6.32
CA ILE A 214 -6.63 1.37 -7.66
C ILE A 214 -7.57 0.30 -8.19
N LEU A 215 -8.75 0.69 -8.66
CA LEU A 215 -9.77 -0.20 -9.25
C LEU A 215 -9.76 -0.16 -10.78
N ASN A 216 -9.41 0.99 -11.37
CA ASN A 216 -9.43 1.22 -12.80
C ASN A 216 -8.09 1.79 -13.30
N PRO A 217 -7.54 1.28 -14.41
CA PRO A 217 -6.30 1.80 -14.97
C PRO A 217 -6.30 3.31 -15.31
N LYS A 218 -7.47 3.92 -15.51
CA LYS A 218 -7.58 5.37 -15.77
C LYS A 218 -7.18 6.23 -14.59
N GLU A 219 -7.18 5.68 -13.37
CA GLU A 219 -6.82 6.39 -12.14
C GLU A 219 -5.30 6.50 -11.98
N LEU A 220 -4.52 5.58 -12.60
CA LEU A 220 -3.07 5.47 -12.41
C LEU A 220 -2.31 6.76 -12.71
N PRO A 221 -2.51 7.44 -13.85
CA PRO A 221 -1.74 8.66 -14.14
C PRO A 221 -1.96 9.75 -13.09
N LEU A 222 -3.20 9.92 -12.64
CA LEU A 222 -3.54 10.93 -11.64
C LEU A 222 -3.00 10.54 -10.26
N CYS A 223 -3.11 9.27 -9.87
CA CYS A 223 -2.51 8.76 -8.64
C CYS A 223 -0.99 8.97 -8.61
N HIS A 224 -0.29 8.61 -9.69
CA HIS A 224 1.16 8.81 -9.83
C HIS A 224 1.54 10.30 -9.76
N GLN A 225 0.77 11.19 -10.38
CA GLN A 225 1.00 12.63 -10.30
C GLN A 225 1.00 13.15 -8.85
N TYR A 226 0.09 12.66 -8.00
CA TYR A 226 -0.02 13.14 -6.62
C TYR A 226 0.99 12.49 -5.67
N PHE A 227 1.27 11.20 -5.84
CA PHE A 227 2.17 10.48 -4.95
C PHE A 227 3.64 10.49 -5.38
N SER A 228 3.96 10.96 -6.58
CA SER A 228 5.34 11.25 -6.99
C SER A 228 5.75 12.66 -6.56
N PRO A 229 7.01 12.90 -6.16
CA PRO A 229 7.54 14.24 -6.01
C PRO A 229 7.38 15.06 -7.29
N SER A 230 6.84 16.27 -7.20
CA SER A 230 6.80 17.21 -8.32
C SER A 230 8.19 17.82 -8.58
N GLU A 231 8.40 18.38 -9.77
CA GLU A 231 9.63 19.11 -10.09
C GLU A 231 9.87 20.27 -9.10
N GLU A 232 8.81 20.95 -8.68
CA GLU A 232 8.88 22.01 -7.65
C GLU A 232 9.28 21.47 -6.28
N GLU A 233 8.73 20.32 -5.86
CA GLU A 233 9.10 19.66 -4.60
C GLU A 233 10.56 19.20 -4.60
N VAL A 234 11.05 18.69 -5.74
CA VAL A 234 12.45 18.26 -5.91
C VAL A 234 13.41 19.46 -5.94
N ALA A 235 13.06 20.55 -6.63
CA ALA A 235 13.85 21.77 -6.64
C ALA A 235 13.94 22.39 -5.24
N TRP A 236 12.81 22.48 -4.54
CA TRP A 236 12.76 22.91 -3.13
C TRP A 236 13.63 22.03 -2.24
N ALA A 237 13.50 20.70 -2.36
CA ALA A 237 14.27 19.76 -1.55
C ALA A 237 15.79 19.90 -1.79
N THR A 238 16.20 20.04 -3.04
CA THR A 238 17.61 20.25 -3.41
C THR A 238 18.15 21.51 -2.74
N GLU A 239 17.44 22.62 -2.85
CA GLU A 239 17.84 23.88 -2.22
C GLU A 239 17.91 23.79 -0.69
N MET A 240 16.94 23.11 -0.04
CA MET A 240 16.95 22.96 1.42
C MET A 240 18.17 22.18 1.93
N VAL A 241 18.65 21.19 1.16
CA VAL A 241 19.86 20.43 1.50
C VAL A 241 21.09 21.30 1.31
N GLU A 242 21.20 22.02 0.20
CA GLU A 242 22.34 22.91 -0.09
C GLU A 242 22.50 24.00 0.99
N LEU A 243 21.40 24.65 1.38
CA LEU A 243 21.42 25.68 2.43
C LEU A 243 21.80 25.11 3.79
N ALA A 244 21.36 23.90 4.11
CA ALA A 244 21.75 23.24 5.35
C ALA A 244 23.25 22.89 5.35
N ASP A 245 23.78 22.40 4.24
CA ASP A 245 25.20 22.07 4.09
C ASP A 245 26.09 23.33 4.12
N GLU A 246 25.62 24.45 3.58
CA GLU A 246 26.27 25.75 3.73
C GLU A 246 26.30 26.23 5.18
N ALA A 247 25.16 26.20 5.89
CA ALA A 247 25.13 26.58 7.31
C ALA A 247 26.08 25.74 8.16
N VAL A 248 26.16 24.43 7.92
CA VAL A 248 27.12 23.55 8.60
C VAL A 248 28.58 23.96 8.31
N ARG A 249 28.92 24.28 7.05
CA ARG A 249 30.26 24.77 6.67
C ARG A 249 30.61 26.09 7.34
N GLU A 250 29.63 26.96 7.57
CA GLU A 250 29.80 28.23 8.29
C GLU A 250 29.78 28.10 9.82
N GLY A 251 29.66 26.88 10.36
CA GLY A 251 29.57 26.63 11.80
C GLY A 251 28.23 27.07 12.43
N LYS A 252 27.19 27.25 11.62
CA LYS A 252 25.83 27.59 12.06
C LYS A 252 24.98 26.31 12.20
N GLY A 253 24.17 26.25 13.24
CA GLY A 253 23.27 25.10 13.48
C GLY A 253 22.00 25.09 12.63
N VAL A 254 21.63 26.23 12.03
CA VAL A 254 20.43 26.41 11.21
C VAL A 254 20.71 27.39 10.07
N ALA A 255 20.13 27.14 8.90
CA ALA A 255 20.14 28.09 7.80
C ALA A 255 18.92 29.03 7.91
N VAL A 256 19.04 30.25 7.39
CA VAL A 256 17.94 31.22 7.34
C VAL A 256 17.81 31.71 5.90
N LYS A 257 16.63 31.50 5.28
CA LYS A 257 16.30 31.97 3.94
C LYS A 257 15.04 32.81 4.00
N GLU A 258 15.07 34.04 3.46
CA GLU A 258 13.90 34.93 3.42
C GLU A 258 13.21 35.11 4.79
N GLY A 259 14.00 35.11 5.87
CA GLY A 259 13.49 35.20 7.25
C GLY A 259 12.83 33.92 7.79
N LYS A 260 12.85 32.81 7.05
CA LYS A 260 12.40 31.48 7.51
C LYS A 260 13.59 30.64 7.99
N PHE A 261 13.42 30.01 9.15
CA PHE A 261 14.38 29.06 9.70
C PHE A 261 14.29 27.73 8.97
N ILE A 262 15.42 27.28 8.42
CA ILE A 262 15.59 25.94 7.87
C ILE A 262 16.19 25.07 8.98
N GLY A 263 15.31 24.36 9.66
CA GLY A 263 15.67 23.46 10.75
C GLY A 263 15.86 22.00 10.31
N PRO A 264 16.38 21.14 11.20
CA PRO A 264 16.54 19.70 10.93
C PRO A 264 15.30 18.99 10.36
N PRO A 265 14.05 19.33 10.76
CA PRO A 265 12.85 18.71 10.17
C PRO A 265 12.69 18.99 8.67
N MET A 266 12.98 20.21 8.20
CA MET A 266 12.88 20.57 6.78
C MET A 266 13.93 19.84 5.95
N VAL A 267 15.16 19.73 6.47
CA VAL A 267 16.24 18.98 5.82
C VAL A 267 15.89 17.49 5.72
N LYS A 268 15.29 16.91 6.78
CA LYS A 268 14.83 15.52 6.76
C LYS A 268 13.73 15.32 5.71
N MET A 269 12.77 16.24 5.62
CA MET A 269 11.72 16.21 4.60
C MET A 269 12.31 16.28 3.18
N ALA A 270 13.23 17.22 2.94
CA ALA A 270 13.93 17.35 1.67
C ALA A 270 14.67 16.07 1.27
N LYS A 271 15.44 15.47 2.19
CA LYS A 271 16.13 14.19 1.96
C LYS A 271 15.17 13.06 1.61
N ASN A 272 14.00 12.99 2.28
CA ASN A 272 12.98 12.00 1.96
C ASN A 272 12.39 12.20 0.56
N ILE A 273 12.13 13.44 0.15
CA ILE A 273 11.64 13.78 -1.20
C ILE A 273 12.65 13.32 -2.26
N MET A 274 13.93 13.69 -2.10
CA MET A 274 14.99 13.30 -3.03
C MET A 274 15.17 11.77 -3.10
N ALA A 275 15.15 11.09 -1.94
CA ALA A 275 15.25 9.63 -1.89
C ALA A 275 14.10 8.96 -2.65
N LYS A 276 12.86 9.44 -2.47
CA LYS A 276 11.69 8.94 -3.20
C LYS A 276 11.80 9.19 -4.70
N HIS A 277 12.19 10.40 -5.10
CA HIS A 277 12.38 10.76 -6.51
C HIS A 277 13.41 9.82 -7.19
N ASN A 278 14.58 9.63 -6.57
CA ASN A 278 15.62 8.74 -7.09
C ASN A 278 15.16 7.28 -7.20
N GLN A 279 14.35 6.80 -6.25
CA GLN A 279 13.78 5.45 -6.32
C GLN A 279 12.82 5.28 -7.50
N ILE A 280 12.02 6.30 -7.81
CA ILE A 280 11.09 6.27 -8.94
C ILE A 280 11.85 6.34 -10.26
N GLU A 281 12.83 7.24 -10.40
CA GLU A 281 13.63 7.36 -11.62
C GLU A 281 14.44 6.08 -11.90
N ALA A 282 14.93 5.39 -10.87
CA ALA A 282 15.66 4.12 -11.03
C ALA A 282 14.80 2.96 -11.55
N ARG A 283 13.46 3.11 -11.56
CA ARG A 283 12.51 2.10 -12.09
C ARG A 283 12.06 2.38 -13.52
N LYS A 284 12.29 3.59 -14.03
CA LYS A 284 11.99 3.97 -15.42
C LYS A 284 13.06 3.42 -16.37
#